data_AF-A0A2E6YAQ9-F1
#
_entry.id   AF-A0A2E6YAQ9-F1
#
_cell.length_a   1.000
_cell.length_b   1.000
_cell.length_c   1.000
_cell.angle_alpha   90.00
_cell.angle_beta   90.00
_cell.angle_gamma   90.00
#
_symmetry.space_group_name_H-M   'P 1'
#
loop_
_entity.id
_entity.type
_entity.pdbx_description
1 polymer ?
#
loop_
_entity_poly.entity_id
_entity_poly.type
_entity_poly.pdbx_seq_one_letter_code
_entity_poly.pdbx_strand_id
1 'polypeptide(L)'
;MIDLKELSDSLIGKVRGNPVAISLFKQEIPASYQQQKVVPCSIVRHAMDKGEIVSFDQQHHDCTTGVYTAGVDPGTEEIRNGQYLARNIPAYTDLGAERIKAGDYVLPQNTVVGIGAAPLANVPQGIQVDWVVVVCTPHWANFIGGARTVLDGTPPRGACGSSFCSDLFATPWHDDNVVITPGDLGGRMNNRLKPEEMFVVVPNQYLESLFKIMTSTPDARAVLEATKPEDSEYWEKRKRSKKAKQAKASKSSKNSLDAKLSMTWEQEAKDLIAMTPPGIIEMAINNVEDFARDMGLKHITKTVVLDQMKSIGMDPSMLN
;
A
#
# COMPACT_ATOMS: atom_id res chain seq x y z
N MET A 1 -5.69 -21.35 -1.30
CA MET A 1 -4.28 -20.98 -0.99
C MET A 1 -3.73 -20.37 -2.25
N ILE A 2 -3.51 -19.07 -2.20
CA ILE A 2 -3.04 -18.30 -3.34
C ILE A 2 -1.60 -18.68 -3.72
N ASP A 3 -1.29 -18.62 -5.01
CA ASP A 3 0.09 -18.67 -5.48
C ASP A 3 0.81 -17.36 -5.07
N LEU A 4 1.79 -17.49 -4.16
CA LEU A 4 2.54 -16.35 -3.64
C LEU A 4 3.33 -15.61 -4.74
N LYS A 5 3.72 -16.32 -5.79
CA LYS A 5 4.43 -15.72 -6.93
C LYS A 5 3.47 -14.90 -7.78
N GLU A 6 2.27 -15.41 -8.08
CA GLU A 6 1.25 -14.63 -8.80
C GLU A 6 0.85 -13.38 -8.00
N LEU A 7 0.70 -13.50 -6.68
CA LEU A 7 0.45 -12.36 -5.82
C LEU A 7 1.59 -11.35 -5.88
N SER A 8 2.84 -11.81 -5.78
CA SER A 8 4.02 -10.96 -5.90
C SER A 8 4.04 -10.22 -7.24
N ASP A 9 3.76 -10.91 -8.35
CA ASP A 9 3.72 -10.33 -9.70
C ASP A 9 2.64 -9.26 -9.82
N SER A 10 1.48 -9.47 -9.18
CA SER A 10 0.38 -8.48 -9.17
C SER A 10 0.75 -7.16 -8.47
N LEU A 11 1.75 -7.18 -7.60
CA LEU A 11 2.21 -6.01 -6.81
C LEU A 11 3.36 -5.25 -7.49
N ILE A 12 3.92 -5.75 -8.59
CA ILE A 12 5.00 -5.09 -9.33
C ILE A 12 4.56 -3.68 -9.78
N GLY A 13 5.43 -2.70 -9.57
CA GLY A 13 5.20 -1.29 -9.88
C GLY A 13 4.27 -0.55 -8.91
N LYS A 14 3.70 -1.24 -7.92
CA LYS A 14 2.79 -0.67 -6.91
C LYS A 14 3.46 -0.53 -5.54
N VAL A 15 4.44 -1.39 -5.27
CA VAL A 15 5.19 -1.44 -4.01
C VAL A 15 6.68 -1.28 -4.29
N ARG A 16 7.42 -0.85 -3.28
CA ARG A 16 8.87 -0.79 -3.29
C ARG A 16 9.47 -2.18 -3.12
N GLY A 17 10.43 -2.52 -3.96
CA GLY A 17 11.20 -3.76 -3.85
C GLY A 17 10.30 -4.99 -3.89
N ASN A 18 10.73 -6.04 -3.19
CA ASN A 18 9.93 -7.25 -3.06
C ASN A 18 8.86 -7.09 -1.97
N PRO A 19 7.59 -7.49 -2.20
CA PRO A 19 6.69 -7.81 -1.11
C PRO A 19 7.34 -8.84 -0.19
N VAL A 20 7.16 -8.70 1.12
CA VAL A 20 7.87 -9.51 2.12
C VAL A 20 6.90 -10.43 2.83
N ALA A 21 7.14 -11.73 2.79
CA ALA A 21 6.47 -12.69 3.64
C ALA A 21 7.12 -12.69 5.03
N ILE A 22 6.30 -12.67 6.08
CA ILE A 22 6.72 -12.84 7.47
C ILE A 22 6.21 -14.19 7.99
N SER A 23 7.07 -14.90 8.69
CA SER A 23 6.79 -16.23 9.25
C SER A 23 7.16 -16.28 10.73
N LEU A 24 6.24 -16.75 11.55
CA LEU A 24 6.39 -16.98 12.98
C LEU A 24 6.83 -18.43 13.24
N PHE A 25 8.07 -18.64 13.67
CA PHE A 25 8.59 -19.98 13.94
C PHE A 25 8.33 -20.37 15.39
N LYS A 26 7.43 -21.33 15.61
CA LYS A 26 7.01 -21.75 16.97
C LYS A 26 7.96 -22.73 17.66
N GLN A 27 8.65 -23.58 16.89
CA GLN A 27 9.44 -24.69 17.43
C GLN A 27 10.89 -24.63 16.97
N GLU A 28 11.11 -24.54 15.66
CA GLU A 28 12.44 -24.46 15.07
C GLU A 28 12.44 -23.48 13.90
N ILE A 29 13.61 -22.87 13.68
CA ILE A 29 13.87 -22.01 12.53
C ILE A 29 14.36 -22.90 11.39
N PRO A 30 13.67 -22.95 10.25
CA PRO A 30 14.09 -23.78 9.12
C PRO A 30 15.45 -23.37 8.59
N ALA A 31 16.30 -24.35 8.23
CA ALA A 31 17.67 -24.12 7.76
C ALA A 31 17.75 -23.25 6.48
N SER A 32 16.65 -23.12 5.73
CA SER A 32 16.54 -22.22 4.58
C SER A 32 16.57 -20.73 4.96
N TYR A 33 16.32 -20.39 6.23
CA TYR A 33 16.38 -19.03 6.75
C TYR A 33 17.73 -18.78 7.41
N GLN A 34 18.50 -17.84 6.86
CA GLN A 34 19.77 -17.46 7.46
C GLN A 34 19.51 -16.67 8.76
N GLN A 35 19.93 -17.22 9.90
CA GLN A 35 19.95 -16.48 11.16
C GLN A 35 20.97 -15.35 11.06
N GLN A 36 20.52 -14.10 11.20
CA GLN A 36 21.37 -12.92 11.12
C GLN A 36 21.14 -12.03 12.33
N LYS A 37 22.23 -11.44 12.86
CA LYS A 37 22.12 -10.40 13.87
C LYS A 37 21.60 -9.11 13.24
N VAL A 38 20.29 -8.91 13.30
CA VAL A 38 19.61 -7.74 12.71
C VAL A 38 18.78 -6.99 13.74
N VAL A 39 18.54 -5.70 13.48
CA VAL A 39 17.45 -5.00 14.17
C VAL A 39 16.14 -5.63 13.71
N PRO A 40 15.26 -6.15 14.60
CA PRO A 40 14.10 -6.94 14.19
C PRO A 40 13.22 -6.28 13.12
N CYS A 41 12.93 -4.98 13.25
CA CYS A 41 12.14 -4.28 12.24
C CYS A 41 12.85 -4.12 10.89
N SER A 42 14.17 -4.18 10.83
CA SER A 42 14.93 -4.10 9.56
C SER A 42 14.86 -5.40 8.76
N ILE A 43 14.35 -6.49 9.34
CA ILE A 43 14.20 -7.78 8.65
C ILE A 43 13.41 -7.63 7.34
N VAL A 44 12.42 -6.71 7.33
CA VAL A 44 11.64 -6.35 6.15
C VAL A 44 12.55 -5.87 5.04
N ARG A 45 13.45 -4.92 5.30
CA ARG A 45 14.39 -4.40 4.30
C ARG A 45 15.35 -5.47 3.77
N HIS A 46 15.79 -6.43 4.57
CA HIS A 46 16.65 -7.51 4.09
C HIS A 46 15.95 -8.34 3.00
N ALA A 47 14.68 -8.69 3.21
CA ALA A 47 13.89 -9.37 2.19
C ALA A 47 13.51 -8.42 1.03
N MET A 48 13.01 -7.22 1.34
CA MET A 48 12.47 -6.26 0.38
C MET A 48 13.52 -5.75 -0.60
N ASP A 49 14.63 -5.18 -0.11
CA ASP A 49 15.62 -4.48 -0.93
C ASP A 49 16.76 -5.41 -1.39
N LYS A 50 17.13 -6.41 -0.58
CA LYS A 50 18.28 -7.29 -0.86
C LYS A 50 17.89 -8.67 -1.36
N GLY A 51 16.62 -9.05 -1.25
CA GLY A 51 16.16 -10.37 -1.67
C GLY A 51 16.57 -11.51 -0.73
N GLU A 52 17.01 -11.21 0.50
CA GLU A 52 17.52 -12.22 1.42
C GLU A 52 16.39 -13.00 2.13
N ILE A 53 16.61 -14.30 2.37
CA ILE A 53 15.73 -15.15 3.19
C ILE A 53 16.38 -15.26 4.57
N VAL A 54 15.87 -14.51 5.54
CA VAL A 54 16.57 -14.22 6.80
C VAL A 54 15.67 -14.41 8.01
N SER A 55 16.26 -14.76 9.14
CA SER A 55 15.57 -14.83 10.43
C SER A 55 16.37 -14.17 11.53
N PHE A 56 15.67 -13.85 12.62
CA PHE A 56 16.27 -13.54 13.91
C PHE A 56 15.63 -14.40 15.01
N ASP A 57 16.35 -14.54 16.11
CA ASP A 57 15.92 -15.22 17.33
C ASP A 57 16.46 -14.51 18.57
N GLN A 58 16.38 -15.17 19.73
CA GLN A 58 16.87 -14.64 21.00
C GLN A 58 18.39 -14.40 21.03
N GLN A 59 19.17 -15.12 20.22
CA GLN A 59 20.63 -15.02 20.19
C GLN A 59 21.14 -14.16 19.02
N HIS A 60 20.32 -14.01 17.97
CA HIS A 60 20.67 -13.36 16.71
C HIS A 60 19.83 -12.11 16.50
N HIS A 61 19.94 -11.12 17.39
CA HIS A 61 19.27 -9.83 17.23
C HIS A 61 20.15 -8.64 17.65
N ASP A 62 19.80 -7.45 17.18
CA ASP A 62 20.50 -6.20 17.50
C ASP A 62 19.59 -5.14 18.16
N CYS A 63 18.37 -5.52 18.58
CA CYS A 63 17.50 -4.63 19.36
C CYS A 63 16.54 -5.42 20.27
N THR A 64 16.68 -5.21 21.58
CA THR A 64 15.86 -5.85 22.63
C THR A 64 14.38 -5.48 22.52
N THR A 65 14.04 -4.24 22.18
CA THR A 65 12.64 -3.82 22.00
C THR A 65 11.93 -4.63 20.92
N GLY A 66 12.62 -4.88 19.80
CA GLY A 66 12.06 -5.64 18.70
C GLY A 66 11.80 -7.09 19.06
N VAL A 67 12.78 -7.80 19.67
CA VAL A 67 12.60 -9.20 20.07
C VAL A 67 11.61 -9.37 21.22
N TYR A 68 11.54 -8.40 22.12
CA TYR A 68 10.50 -8.33 23.15
C TYR A 68 9.11 -8.26 22.54
N THR A 69 8.92 -7.35 21.58
CA THR A 69 7.61 -7.13 20.95
C THR A 69 7.21 -8.32 20.06
N ALA A 70 8.20 -8.97 19.45
CA ALA A 70 8.06 -10.21 18.69
C ALA A 70 7.82 -11.47 19.56
N GLY A 71 7.83 -11.36 20.90
CA GLY A 71 7.59 -12.49 21.80
C GLY A 71 8.71 -13.53 21.86
N VAL A 72 9.93 -13.14 21.41
CA VAL A 72 11.11 -14.01 21.33
C VAL A 72 11.97 -13.93 22.60
N ASP A 73 12.02 -12.76 23.25
CA ASP A 73 12.81 -12.54 24.46
C ASP A 73 12.03 -11.68 25.47
N PRO A 74 12.00 -11.99 26.78
CA PRO A 74 11.21 -11.25 27.76
C PRO A 74 11.61 -9.76 27.93
N GLY A 75 12.75 -9.34 27.39
CA GLY A 75 13.23 -7.97 27.43
C GLY A 75 13.66 -7.52 28.82
N THR A 76 14.21 -6.31 28.91
CA THR A 76 14.57 -5.69 30.19
C THR A 76 13.35 -5.03 30.84
N GLU A 77 13.42 -4.72 32.13
CA GLU A 77 12.39 -3.94 32.82
C GLU A 77 12.15 -2.57 32.15
N GLU A 78 13.23 -1.89 31.75
CA GLU A 78 13.16 -0.59 31.07
C GLU A 78 12.47 -0.64 29.70
N ILE A 79 12.61 -1.76 28.98
CA ILE A 79 11.86 -1.98 27.74
C ILE A 79 10.39 -2.27 28.03
N ARG A 80 10.11 -3.10 29.04
CA ARG A 80 8.74 -3.51 29.41
C ARG A 80 7.89 -2.35 29.91
N ASN A 81 8.47 -1.41 30.66
CA ASN A 81 7.76 -0.25 31.20
C ASN A 81 7.87 1.01 30.31
N GLY A 82 8.59 0.93 29.18
CA GLY A 82 8.72 2.02 28.21
C GLY A 82 9.68 3.14 28.60
N GLN A 83 10.31 3.09 29.78
CA GLN A 83 11.12 4.19 30.32
C GLN A 83 12.33 4.56 29.45
N TYR A 84 12.79 3.65 28.58
CA TYR A 84 13.80 3.98 27.58
C TYR A 84 13.36 5.14 26.65
N LEU A 85 12.06 5.31 26.40
CA LEU A 85 11.54 6.41 25.59
C LEU A 85 11.71 7.75 26.30
N ALA A 86 11.23 7.86 27.54
CA ALA A 86 11.33 9.10 28.32
C ALA A 86 12.78 9.53 28.58
N ARG A 87 13.68 8.57 28.79
CA ARG A 87 15.11 8.85 29.05
C ARG A 87 15.88 9.30 27.82
N ASN A 88 15.49 8.86 26.63
CA ASN A 88 16.28 9.05 25.41
C ASN A 88 15.60 9.97 24.37
N ILE A 89 14.33 10.33 24.55
CA ILE A 89 13.59 11.20 23.65
C ILE A 89 13.04 12.38 24.47
N PRO A 90 13.62 13.59 24.33
CA PRO A 90 13.27 14.74 25.17
C PRO A 90 11.79 15.14 25.19
N ALA A 91 11.02 14.75 24.16
CA ALA A 91 9.60 15.04 24.06
C ALA A 91 8.71 14.06 24.86
N TYR A 92 9.22 12.90 25.26
CA TYR A 92 8.46 11.94 26.04
C TYR A 92 8.44 12.33 27.52
N THR A 93 7.24 12.33 28.10
CA THR A 93 7.07 12.31 29.55
C THR A 93 7.12 10.86 30.04
N ASP A 94 7.45 10.64 31.31
CA ASP A 94 7.43 9.31 31.93
C ASP A 94 6.06 8.63 31.76
N LEU A 95 4.98 9.39 31.98
CA LEU A 95 3.60 8.92 31.79
C LEU A 95 3.33 8.56 30.32
N GLY A 96 3.77 9.38 29.37
CA GLY A 96 3.59 9.10 27.95
C GLY A 96 4.32 7.83 27.52
N ALA A 97 5.55 7.64 28.00
CA ALA A 97 6.37 6.47 27.74
C ALA A 97 5.77 5.18 28.33
N GLU A 98 5.24 5.24 29.55
CA GLU A 98 4.54 4.11 30.17
C GLU A 98 3.25 3.77 29.41
N ARG A 99 2.42 4.79 29.11
CA ARG A 99 1.11 4.59 28.47
C ARG A 99 1.22 4.06 27.05
N ILE A 100 2.19 4.55 26.28
CA ILE A 100 2.40 4.03 24.94
C ILE A 100 2.86 2.58 25.00
N LYS A 101 3.75 2.23 25.93
CA LYS A 101 4.25 0.87 26.05
C LYS A 101 3.19 -0.11 26.55
N ALA A 102 2.33 0.31 27.47
CA ALA A 102 1.20 -0.48 27.95
C ALA A 102 0.10 -0.65 26.87
N GLY A 103 -0.01 0.29 25.93
CA GLY A 103 -0.95 0.23 24.81
C GLY A 103 -0.42 -0.52 23.58
N ASP A 104 0.90 -0.71 23.46
CA ASP A 104 1.50 -1.48 22.38
C ASP A 104 1.18 -2.97 22.53
N TYR A 105 0.82 -3.61 21.41
CA TYR A 105 0.73 -5.05 21.38
C TYR A 105 2.11 -5.69 21.44
N VAL A 106 2.19 -6.77 22.20
CA VAL A 106 3.37 -7.62 22.32
C VAL A 106 2.90 -9.04 22.07
N LEU A 107 3.61 -9.80 21.23
CA LEU A 107 3.34 -11.22 21.10
C LEU A 107 3.62 -11.89 22.46
N PRO A 108 2.78 -12.83 22.92
CA PRO A 108 3.03 -13.49 24.19
C PRO A 108 4.43 -14.12 24.20
N GLN A 109 5.16 -13.94 25.29
CA GLN A 109 6.55 -14.37 25.37
C GLN A 109 6.67 -15.89 25.20
N ASN A 110 7.72 -16.33 24.52
CA ASN A 110 7.97 -17.74 24.17
C ASN A 110 6.88 -18.37 23.27
N THR A 111 6.07 -17.55 22.57
CA THR A 111 5.16 -18.07 21.54
C THR A 111 5.93 -18.52 20.29
N VAL A 112 7.08 -17.90 20.03
CA VAL A 112 7.94 -18.17 18.90
C VAL A 112 9.39 -18.28 19.36
N VAL A 113 10.16 -19.13 18.68
CA VAL A 113 11.62 -19.22 18.82
C VAL A 113 12.35 -18.23 17.91
N GLY A 114 11.66 -17.71 16.89
CA GLY A 114 12.20 -16.71 15.99
C GLY A 114 11.20 -16.24 14.94
N ILE A 115 11.59 -15.23 14.18
CA ILE A 115 10.81 -14.68 13.08
C ILE A 115 11.64 -14.70 11.80
N GLY A 116 11.03 -15.17 10.71
CA GLY A 116 11.58 -15.15 9.37
C GLY A 116 10.98 -14.06 8.50
N ALA A 117 11.78 -13.55 7.57
CA ALA A 117 11.32 -12.76 6.43
C ALA A 117 11.92 -13.31 5.13
N ALA A 118 11.13 -13.32 4.07
CA ALA A 118 11.57 -13.72 2.74
C ALA A 118 10.87 -12.85 1.68
N PRO A 119 11.47 -12.62 0.51
CA PRO A 119 10.74 -12.11 -0.65
C PRO A 119 9.55 -13.03 -0.93
N LEU A 120 8.37 -12.47 -1.15
CA LEU A 120 7.13 -13.23 -1.27
C LEU A 120 7.18 -14.30 -2.36
N ALA A 121 7.79 -13.99 -3.51
CA ALA A 121 7.98 -14.92 -4.61
C ALA A 121 9.01 -16.05 -4.32
N ASN A 122 9.83 -15.89 -3.28
CA ASN A 122 10.96 -16.78 -2.96
C ASN A 122 10.78 -17.46 -1.60
N VAL A 123 9.57 -17.49 -1.04
CA VAL A 123 9.28 -18.22 0.19
C VAL A 123 9.61 -19.71 -0.02
N PRO A 124 10.46 -20.33 0.82
CA PRO A 124 10.78 -21.74 0.69
C PRO A 124 9.54 -22.64 0.80
N GLN A 125 9.54 -23.75 0.09
CA GLN A 125 8.42 -24.69 0.10
C GLN A 125 8.16 -25.22 1.52
N GLY A 126 6.88 -25.31 1.91
CA GLY A 126 6.47 -25.82 3.22
C GLY A 126 6.51 -24.80 4.36
N ILE A 127 6.93 -23.56 4.08
CA ILE A 127 6.94 -22.48 5.07
C ILE A 127 5.56 -21.82 5.13
N GLN A 128 5.02 -21.72 6.35
CA GLN A 128 3.82 -20.93 6.60
C GLN A 128 4.16 -19.44 6.57
N VAL A 129 3.39 -18.68 5.80
CA VAL A 129 3.38 -17.21 5.84
C VAL A 129 2.24 -16.78 6.75
N ASP A 130 2.53 -16.00 7.78
CA ASP A 130 1.53 -15.48 8.71
C ASP A 130 0.94 -14.16 8.20
N TRP A 131 1.78 -13.30 7.61
CA TRP A 131 1.35 -12.10 6.91
C TRP A 131 2.38 -11.63 5.88
N VAL A 132 1.91 -10.78 4.97
CA VAL A 132 2.73 -10.10 3.97
C VAL A 132 2.88 -8.63 4.36
N VAL A 133 4.08 -8.09 4.20
CA VAL A 133 4.41 -6.69 4.41
C VAL A 133 4.81 -6.08 3.09
N VAL A 134 4.27 -4.91 2.79
CA VAL A 134 4.68 -4.11 1.64
C VAL A 134 5.02 -2.70 2.08
N VAL A 135 5.92 -2.06 1.34
CA VAL A 135 6.20 -0.62 1.46
C VAL A 135 5.70 0.05 0.19
N CYS A 136 4.84 1.05 0.32
CA CYS A 136 4.24 1.72 -0.83
C CYS A 136 3.81 3.15 -0.49
N THR A 137 3.33 3.88 -1.49
CA THR A 137 2.77 5.23 -1.29
C THR A 137 1.38 5.15 -0.67
N PRO A 138 0.87 6.25 -0.05
CA PRO A 138 -0.49 6.30 0.47
C PRO A 138 -1.58 5.89 -0.54
N HIS A 139 -1.34 6.17 -1.83
CA HIS A 139 -2.24 5.75 -2.90
C HIS A 139 -2.43 4.23 -2.92
N TRP A 140 -1.32 3.48 -2.98
CA TRP A 140 -1.37 2.02 -3.00
C TRP A 140 -1.75 1.44 -1.65
N ALA A 141 -1.35 2.07 -0.55
CA ALA A 141 -1.72 1.65 0.79
C ALA A 141 -3.24 1.63 1.00
N ASN A 142 -3.97 2.59 0.42
CA ASN A 142 -5.43 2.60 0.46
C ASN A 142 -6.05 1.35 -0.21
N PHE A 143 -5.53 0.93 -1.36
CA PHE A 143 -6.04 -0.25 -2.06
C PHE A 143 -5.63 -1.55 -1.37
N ILE A 144 -4.35 -1.69 -1.02
CA ILE A 144 -3.81 -2.88 -0.35
C ILE A 144 -4.43 -3.04 1.04
N GLY A 145 -4.62 -1.93 1.75
CA GLY A 145 -5.31 -1.85 3.04
C GLY A 145 -6.74 -2.39 3.02
N GLY A 146 -7.41 -2.26 1.87
CA GLY A 146 -8.78 -2.73 1.67
C GLY A 146 -8.95 -4.25 1.59
N ALA A 147 -7.87 -5.05 1.73
CA ALA A 147 -7.92 -6.49 1.58
C ALA A 147 -8.96 -7.17 2.50
N ARG A 148 -9.13 -6.71 3.74
CA ARG A 148 -10.21 -7.18 4.62
C ARG A 148 -11.55 -6.50 4.32
N THR A 149 -11.53 -5.18 4.10
CA THR A 149 -12.72 -4.36 3.87
C THR A 149 -13.62 -4.92 2.77
N VAL A 150 -13.06 -5.42 1.67
CA VAL A 150 -13.85 -5.97 0.55
C VAL A 150 -14.54 -7.31 0.88
N LEU A 151 -14.16 -7.97 1.96
CA LEU A 151 -14.75 -9.23 2.40
C LEU A 151 -15.87 -9.01 3.42
N ASP A 152 -15.63 -8.20 4.44
CA ASP A 152 -16.52 -8.07 5.60
C ASP A 152 -16.86 -6.63 6.00
N GLY A 153 -16.34 -5.63 5.28
CA GLY A 153 -16.54 -4.21 5.56
C GLY A 153 -15.68 -3.65 6.70
N THR A 154 -14.84 -4.46 7.35
CA THR A 154 -13.94 -4.00 8.43
C THR A 154 -12.82 -3.16 7.84
N PRO A 155 -12.68 -1.88 8.24
CA PRO A 155 -11.60 -1.04 7.74
C PRO A 155 -10.24 -1.51 8.29
N PRO A 156 -9.14 -1.23 7.56
CA PRO A 156 -7.80 -1.49 8.08
C PRO A 156 -7.54 -0.65 9.34
N ARG A 157 -6.70 -1.18 10.23
CA ARG A 157 -6.21 -0.45 11.39
C ARG A 157 -5.19 0.60 10.93
N GLY A 158 -5.50 1.87 11.15
CA GLY A 158 -4.51 2.94 11.07
C GLY A 158 -3.70 3.00 12.37
N ALA A 159 -2.39 2.79 12.28
CA ALA A 159 -1.49 2.91 13.41
C ALA A 159 -0.58 4.14 13.22
N CYS A 160 -0.51 5.00 14.23
CA CYS A 160 0.34 6.19 14.23
C CYS A 160 0.82 6.46 15.66
N GLY A 161 2.13 6.56 15.84
CA GLY A 161 2.77 6.76 17.15
C GLY A 161 3.16 5.48 17.87
N SER A 162 2.59 4.32 17.53
CA SER A 162 3.01 3.00 18.03
C SER A 162 4.39 2.60 17.50
N SER A 163 5.05 1.66 18.17
CA SER A 163 6.29 1.10 17.67
C SER A 163 6.04 0.25 16.40
N PHE A 164 6.85 0.40 15.36
CA PHE A 164 6.65 -0.40 14.14
C PHE A 164 6.81 -1.91 14.40
N CYS A 165 7.61 -2.30 15.39
CA CYS A 165 7.72 -3.72 15.79
C CYS A 165 6.37 -4.28 16.30
N SER A 166 5.57 -3.46 16.99
CA SER A 166 4.22 -3.82 17.45
C SER A 166 3.28 -3.95 16.25
N ASP A 167 3.29 -2.96 15.35
CA ASP A 167 2.47 -2.97 14.12
C ASP A 167 2.81 -4.12 13.18
N LEU A 168 4.08 -4.52 13.14
CA LEU A 168 4.61 -5.57 12.27
C LEU A 168 4.43 -6.97 12.83
N PHE A 169 4.73 -7.19 14.11
CA PHE A 169 4.83 -8.55 14.66
C PHE A 169 3.65 -8.96 15.53
N ALA A 170 3.03 -8.02 16.25
CA ALA A 170 2.04 -8.35 17.27
C ALA A 170 0.63 -7.97 16.86
N THR A 171 0.44 -6.77 16.32
CA THR A 171 -0.87 -6.24 15.95
C THR A 171 -1.64 -7.16 14.99
N PRO A 172 -1.05 -7.70 13.90
CA PRO A 172 -1.79 -8.57 12.99
C PRO A 172 -2.24 -9.87 13.67
N TRP A 173 -1.50 -10.34 14.67
CA TRP A 173 -1.84 -11.53 15.45
C TRP A 173 -2.98 -11.28 16.45
N HIS A 174 -3.01 -10.11 17.09
CA HIS A 174 -4.04 -9.75 18.08
C HIS A 174 -5.36 -9.32 17.43
N ASP A 175 -5.29 -8.43 16.44
CA ASP A 175 -6.48 -7.80 15.86
C ASP A 175 -7.05 -8.57 14.66
N ASP A 176 -6.26 -9.50 14.11
CA ASP A 176 -6.57 -10.22 12.88
C ASP A 176 -7.03 -9.27 11.75
N ASN A 177 -6.33 -8.14 11.62
CA ASN A 177 -6.69 -7.06 10.70
C ASN A 177 -5.46 -6.57 9.93
N VAL A 178 -5.74 -5.95 8.78
CA VAL A 178 -4.73 -5.26 7.98
C VAL A 178 -4.28 -4.00 8.72
N VAL A 179 -2.97 -3.77 8.79
CA VAL A 179 -2.38 -2.61 9.46
C VAL A 179 -1.79 -1.68 8.41
N ILE A 180 -2.15 -0.40 8.45
CA ILE A 180 -1.50 0.68 7.70
C ILE A 180 -0.77 1.57 8.70
N THR A 181 0.54 1.73 8.52
CA THR A 181 1.37 2.52 9.43
C THR A 181 2.44 3.30 8.67
N PRO A 182 2.69 4.58 9.00
CA PRO A 182 3.85 5.30 8.49
C PRO A 182 5.17 4.77 9.06
N GLY A 183 5.10 3.94 10.12
CA GLY A 183 6.24 3.49 10.90
C GLY A 183 6.74 4.55 11.88
N ASP A 184 7.24 4.11 13.03
CA ASP A 184 7.95 4.97 13.98
C ASP A 184 9.35 5.35 13.46
N LEU A 185 10.06 6.20 14.22
CA LEU A 185 11.42 6.61 13.88
C LEU A 185 12.33 5.42 13.59
N GLY A 186 12.29 4.38 14.44
CA GLY A 186 13.09 3.18 14.28
C GLY A 186 12.71 2.38 13.04
N GLY A 187 11.41 2.14 12.82
CA GLY A 187 10.91 1.45 11.64
C GLY A 187 11.31 2.14 10.34
N ARG A 188 11.20 3.47 10.29
CA ARG A 188 11.56 4.26 9.09
C ARG A 188 13.06 4.29 8.83
N MET A 189 13.87 4.56 9.84
CA MET A 189 15.34 4.64 9.70
C MET A 189 15.94 3.30 9.28
N ASN A 190 15.57 2.21 9.96
CA ASN A 190 16.17 0.90 9.72
C ASN A 190 15.77 0.31 8.36
N ASN A 191 14.55 0.60 7.90
CA ASN A 191 14.07 0.18 6.57
C ASN A 191 14.32 1.21 5.46
N ARG A 192 14.92 2.37 5.79
CA ARG A 192 15.20 3.46 4.86
C ARG A 192 13.97 3.92 4.08
N LEU A 193 12.84 4.11 4.77
CA LEU A 193 11.60 4.59 4.15
C LEU A 193 11.77 6.02 3.65
N LYS A 194 11.28 6.28 2.45
CA LYS A 194 11.14 7.64 1.92
C LYS A 194 9.99 8.39 2.64
N PRO A 195 10.01 9.73 2.67
CA PRO A 195 8.94 10.54 3.27
C PRO A 195 7.52 10.14 2.83
N GLU A 196 7.36 9.82 1.55
CA GLU A 196 6.11 9.44 0.89
C GLU A 196 5.76 7.94 1.02
N GLU A 197 6.56 7.15 1.71
CA GLU A 197 6.36 5.70 1.87
C GLU A 197 5.76 5.36 3.25
N MET A 198 4.92 4.33 3.24
CA MET A 198 4.31 3.70 4.41
C MET A 198 4.27 2.18 4.28
N PHE A 199 4.12 1.50 5.41
CA PHE A 199 3.96 0.06 5.47
C PHE A 199 2.50 -0.34 5.43
N VAL A 200 2.21 -1.47 4.79
CA VAL A 200 0.96 -2.19 4.95
C VAL A 200 1.26 -3.64 5.31
N VAL A 201 0.66 -4.13 6.39
CA VAL A 201 0.80 -5.50 6.88
C VAL A 201 -0.53 -6.22 6.68
N VAL A 202 -0.54 -7.28 5.86
CA VAL A 202 -1.73 -8.00 5.41
C VAL A 202 -1.67 -9.44 5.92
N PRO A 203 -2.52 -9.83 6.89
CA PRO A 203 -2.67 -11.22 7.32
C PRO A 203 -2.91 -12.20 6.17
N ASN A 204 -2.34 -13.40 6.28
CA ASN A 204 -2.35 -14.43 5.24
C ASN A 204 -3.77 -14.75 4.71
N GLN A 205 -4.76 -14.77 5.59
CA GLN A 205 -6.15 -15.03 5.24
C GLN A 205 -6.79 -14.00 4.30
N TYR A 206 -6.19 -12.80 4.16
CA TYR A 206 -6.66 -11.74 3.27
C TYR A 206 -5.84 -11.63 1.97
N LEU A 207 -4.92 -12.57 1.70
CA LEU A 207 -4.09 -12.50 0.48
C LEU A 207 -4.89 -12.79 -0.80
N GLU A 208 -5.91 -13.65 -0.73
CA GLU A 208 -6.79 -13.92 -1.89
C GLU A 208 -7.62 -12.68 -2.27
N SER A 209 -8.10 -11.92 -1.28
CA SER A 209 -8.80 -10.65 -1.55
C SER A 209 -7.84 -9.56 -2.02
N LEU A 210 -6.64 -9.48 -1.44
CA LEU A 210 -5.59 -8.58 -1.93
C LEU A 210 -5.31 -8.81 -3.43
N PHE A 211 -5.13 -10.06 -3.84
CA PHE A 211 -4.91 -10.39 -5.26
C PHE A 211 -6.06 -9.95 -6.15
N LYS A 212 -7.31 -10.17 -5.72
CA LYS A 212 -8.49 -9.69 -6.45
C LYS A 212 -8.48 -8.17 -6.60
N ILE A 213 -8.13 -7.42 -5.56
CA ILE A 213 -8.02 -5.95 -5.64
C ILE A 213 -6.92 -5.55 -6.64
N MET A 214 -5.77 -6.21 -6.61
CA MET A 214 -4.63 -5.87 -7.48
C MET A 214 -4.84 -6.24 -8.95
N THR A 215 -5.75 -7.17 -9.23
CA THR A 215 -6.02 -7.68 -10.59
C THR A 215 -7.37 -7.25 -11.16
N SER A 216 -8.26 -6.68 -10.35
CA SER A 216 -9.57 -6.19 -10.79
C SER A 216 -9.53 -4.70 -11.11
N THR A 217 -10.23 -4.30 -12.16
CA THR A 217 -10.43 -2.87 -12.48
C THR A 217 -11.85 -2.47 -12.06
N PRO A 218 -12.01 -1.54 -11.09
CA PRO A 218 -13.34 -1.05 -10.73
C PRO A 218 -13.95 -0.21 -11.86
N ASP A 219 -15.26 -0.30 -12.04
CA ASP A 219 -16.01 0.65 -12.87
C ASP A 219 -16.19 1.96 -12.10
N ALA A 220 -15.12 2.75 -12.06
CA ALA A 220 -15.08 4.03 -11.37
C ALA A 220 -16.20 4.98 -11.87
N ARG A 221 -16.61 4.84 -13.12
CA ARG A 221 -17.68 5.66 -13.69
C ARG A 221 -19.04 5.24 -13.17
N ALA A 222 -19.36 3.94 -13.13
CA ALA A 222 -20.60 3.47 -12.54
C ALA A 222 -20.70 3.85 -11.06
N VAL A 223 -19.59 3.72 -10.31
CA VAL A 223 -19.51 4.16 -8.90
C VAL A 223 -19.77 5.67 -8.79
N LEU A 224 -19.12 6.48 -9.62
CA LEU A 224 -19.34 7.92 -9.62
C LEU A 224 -20.80 8.27 -9.94
N GLU A 225 -21.35 7.71 -11.02
CA GLU A 225 -22.74 7.92 -11.46
C GLU A 225 -23.74 7.55 -10.35
N ALA A 226 -23.52 6.46 -9.62
CA ALA A 226 -24.36 6.03 -8.50
C ALA A 226 -24.37 6.99 -7.30
N THR A 227 -23.34 7.84 -7.17
CA THR A 227 -23.21 8.83 -6.07
C THR A 227 -23.68 10.23 -6.46
N LYS A 228 -24.11 10.45 -7.70
CA LYS A 228 -24.59 11.77 -8.15
C LYS A 228 -26.09 11.93 -7.91
N PRO A 229 -26.54 13.00 -7.23
CA PRO A 229 -27.96 13.30 -7.12
C PRO A 229 -28.54 13.66 -8.49
N GLU A 230 -29.86 13.51 -8.67
CA GLU A 230 -30.53 13.69 -9.97
C GLU A 230 -30.38 15.10 -10.56
N ASP A 231 -30.24 16.11 -9.71
CA ASP A 231 -30.08 17.52 -10.06
C ASP A 231 -28.61 17.94 -10.26
N SER A 232 -27.66 17.01 -10.17
CA SER A 232 -26.24 17.32 -10.36
C SER A 232 -25.93 17.83 -11.76
N GLU A 233 -25.12 18.89 -11.85
CA GLU A 233 -24.56 19.39 -13.12
C GLU A 233 -23.83 18.32 -13.94
N TYR A 234 -23.35 17.26 -13.27
CA TYR A 234 -22.77 16.08 -13.91
C TYR A 234 -23.66 15.52 -15.02
N TRP A 235 -24.98 15.44 -14.80
CA TRP A 235 -25.91 14.86 -15.77
C TRP A 235 -26.08 15.74 -17.00
N GLU A 236 -26.09 17.06 -16.84
CA GLU A 236 -26.13 18.01 -17.95
C GLU A 236 -24.84 17.95 -18.78
N LYS A 237 -23.67 17.88 -18.11
CA LYS A 237 -22.37 17.65 -18.79
C LYS A 237 -22.40 16.32 -19.57
N ARG A 238 -22.95 15.25 -18.98
CA ARG A 238 -23.08 13.93 -19.64
C ARG A 238 -24.00 13.97 -20.86
N LYS A 239 -25.15 14.65 -20.78
CA LYS A 239 -26.07 14.85 -21.92
C LYS A 239 -25.39 15.59 -23.06
N ARG A 240 -24.64 16.66 -22.77
CA ARG A 240 -23.87 17.44 -23.76
C ARG A 240 -22.81 16.58 -24.46
N SER A 241 -22.01 15.83 -23.68
CA SER A 241 -20.99 14.91 -24.23
C SER A 241 -21.60 13.82 -25.13
N LYS A 242 -22.71 13.19 -24.70
CA LYS A 242 -23.43 12.19 -25.53
C LYS A 242 -23.90 12.77 -26.87
N LYS A 243 -24.50 13.97 -26.87
CA LYS A 243 -24.94 14.65 -28.10
C LYS A 243 -23.76 14.95 -29.04
N ALA A 244 -22.63 15.43 -28.51
CA ALA A 244 -21.44 15.71 -29.30
C ALA A 244 -20.84 14.45 -29.94
N LYS A 245 -20.81 13.32 -29.21
CA LYS A 245 -20.34 12.02 -29.75
C LYS A 245 -21.27 11.49 -30.84
N GLN A 246 -22.59 11.58 -30.65
CA GLN A 246 -23.57 11.15 -31.67
C GLN A 246 -23.47 11.96 -32.96
N ALA A 247 -23.19 13.26 -32.87
CA ALA A 247 -22.98 14.13 -34.04
C ALA A 247 -21.71 13.77 -34.84
N LYS A 248 -20.70 13.14 -34.21
CA LYS A 248 -19.46 12.68 -34.88
C LYS A 248 -19.54 11.23 -35.38
N ALA A 249 -20.36 10.38 -34.75
CA ALA A 249 -20.50 8.96 -35.12
C ALA A 249 -21.13 8.72 -36.51
N SER A 250 -21.67 9.75 -37.16
CA SER A 250 -22.15 9.67 -38.55
C SER A 250 -21.04 9.68 -39.62
N LYS A 251 -19.76 9.66 -39.22
CA LYS A 251 -18.60 9.52 -40.12
C LYS A 251 -17.60 8.48 -39.57
N SER A 252 -17.71 7.25 -40.07
CA SER A 252 -16.69 6.17 -40.08
C SER A 252 -16.11 5.68 -38.74
N SER A 253 -16.33 4.39 -38.45
CA SER A 253 -15.80 3.64 -37.31
C SER A 253 -14.43 3.01 -37.54
N LYS A 254 -13.56 3.06 -36.53
CA LYS A 254 -12.73 1.94 -36.05
C LYS A 254 -12.48 2.12 -34.54
N ASN A 255 -12.28 1.00 -33.82
CA ASN A 255 -11.96 0.93 -32.39
C ASN A 255 -10.61 1.59 -32.04
N SER A 256 -10.48 2.90 -32.25
CA SER A 256 -9.33 3.68 -31.78
C SER A 256 -9.76 4.62 -30.66
N LEU A 257 -8.79 5.08 -29.87
CA LEU A 257 -8.97 6.16 -28.89
C LEU A 257 -9.78 7.33 -29.48
N ASP A 258 -9.63 7.61 -30.78
CA ASP A 258 -10.36 8.65 -31.51
C ASP A 258 -11.88 8.50 -31.47
N ALA A 259 -12.40 7.28 -31.39
CA ALA A 259 -13.84 7.02 -31.26
C ALA A 259 -14.41 7.52 -29.92
N LYS A 260 -13.56 7.70 -28.90
CA LYS A 260 -13.94 8.20 -27.57
C LYS A 260 -13.86 9.73 -27.45
N LEU A 261 -13.16 10.41 -28.37
CA LEU A 261 -12.89 11.85 -28.32
C LEU A 261 -14.07 12.65 -28.89
N SER A 262 -14.47 13.72 -28.19
CA SER A 262 -15.48 14.64 -28.70
C SER A 262 -14.89 15.98 -29.18
N MET A 263 -13.63 16.27 -28.86
CA MET A 263 -12.83 17.40 -29.38
C MET A 263 -11.71 16.93 -30.32
N THR A 264 -10.95 17.87 -30.88
CA THR A 264 -9.75 17.58 -31.69
C THR A 264 -8.54 17.53 -30.76
N TRP A 265 -7.79 16.43 -30.79
CA TRP A 265 -6.63 16.18 -29.94
C TRP A 265 -5.35 16.02 -30.78
N GLU A 266 -4.27 16.61 -30.31
CA GLU A 266 -2.91 16.34 -30.82
C GLU A 266 -2.44 14.95 -30.41
N GLN A 267 -1.51 14.37 -31.20
CA GLN A 267 -1.03 13.01 -30.96
C GLN A 267 -0.34 12.87 -29.58
N GLU A 268 0.48 13.85 -29.18
CA GLU A 268 1.16 13.82 -27.88
C GLU A 268 0.17 13.84 -26.69
N ALA A 269 -0.97 14.52 -26.83
CA ALA A 269 -2.02 14.51 -25.82
C ALA A 269 -2.74 13.16 -25.75
N LYS A 270 -2.92 12.50 -26.90
CA LYS A 270 -3.46 11.13 -26.98
C LYS A 270 -2.51 10.12 -26.34
N ASP A 271 -1.22 10.28 -26.56
CA ASP A 271 -0.21 9.38 -25.99
C ASP A 271 -0.20 9.51 -24.46
N LEU A 272 -0.27 10.73 -23.92
CA LEU A 272 -0.40 10.96 -22.48
C LEU A 272 -1.68 10.37 -21.88
N ILE A 273 -2.84 10.59 -22.52
CA ILE A 273 -4.10 10.05 -21.99
C ILE A 273 -4.17 8.52 -22.11
N ALA A 274 -3.46 7.92 -23.06
CA ALA A 274 -3.37 6.47 -23.21
C ALA A 274 -2.60 5.79 -22.06
N MET A 275 -1.77 6.54 -21.31
CA MET A 275 -1.12 6.06 -20.08
C MET A 275 -2.10 5.95 -18.90
N THR A 276 -3.30 6.52 -19.03
CA THR A 276 -4.34 6.42 -18.01
C THR A 276 -4.87 4.98 -17.94
N PRO A 277 -5.08 4.41 -16.74
CA PRO A 277 -5.65 3.06 -16.60
C PRO A 277 -6.93 2.86 -17.43
N PRO A 278 -7.11 1.70 -18.10
CA PRO A 278 -8.22 1.48 -19.02
C PRO A 278 -9.62 1.75 -18.45
N GLY A 279 -9.82 1.51 -17.14
CA GLY A 279 -11.11 1.73 -16.46
C GLY A 279 -11.50 3.20 -16.28
N ILE A 280 -10.56 4.14 -16.36
CA ILE A 280 -10.81 5.59 -16.17
C ILE A 280 -10.49 6.43 -17.40
N ILE A 281 -10.01 5.82 -18.50
CA ILE A 281 -9.60 6.56 -19.70
C ILE A 281 -10.73 7.42 -20.30
N GLU A 282 -11.98 6.94 -20.33
CA GLU A 282 -13.10 7.74 -20.85
C GLU A 282 -13.40 8.93 -19.91
N MET A 283 -13.27 8.74 -18.61
CA MET A 283 -13.45 9.80 -17.62
C MET A 283 -12.35 10.86 -17.77
N ALA A 284 -11.10 10.45 -17.91
CA ALA A 284 -9.97 11.35 -18.11
C ALA A 284 -10.12 12.17 -19.40
N ILE A 285 -10.54 11.54 -20.52
CA ILE A 285 -10.87 12.25 -21.76
C ILE A 285 -11.95 13.32 -21.51
N ASN A 286 -13.06 12.95 -20.86
CA ASN A 286 -14.15 13.90 -20.62
C ASN A 286 -13.70 15.06 -19.71
N ASN A 287 -12.90 14.79 -18.68
CA ASN A 287 -12.40 15.83 -17.77
C ASN A 287 -11.50 16.84 -18.50
N VAL A 288 -10.61 16.37 -19.37
CA VAL A 288 -9.74 17.23 -20.19
C VAL A 288 -10.56 18.06 -21.18
N GLU A 289 -11.55 17.45 -21.83
CA GLU A 289 -12.41 18.18 -22.77
C GLU A 289 -13.32 19.20 -22.06
N ASP A 290 -13.81 18.89 -20.87
CA ASP A 290 -14.59 19.83 -20.06
C ASP A 290 -13.72 20.99 -19.58
N PHE A 291 -12.50 20.72 -19.08
CA PHE A 291 -11.54 21.75 -18.73
C PHE A 291 -11.22 22.68 -19.91
N ALA A 292 -11.00 22.10 -21.10
CA ALA A 292 -10.74 22.87 -22.30
C ALA A 292 -11.93 23.76 -22.70
N ARG A 293 -13.17 23.25 -22.58
CA ARG A 293 -14.38 24.05 -22.85
C ARG A 293 -14.53 25.18 -21.86
N ASP A 294 -14.30 24.92 -20.57
CA ASP A 294 -14.37 25.92 -19.51
C ASP A 294 -13.32 27.03 -19.72
N MET A 295 -12.19 26.70 -20.34
CA MET A 295 -11.15 27.64 -20.77
C MET A 295 -11.35 28.22 -22.17
N GLY A 296 -12.44 27.90 -22.86
CA GLY A 296 -12.73 28.39 -24.22
C GLY A 296 -11.81 27.84 -25.32
N LEU A 297 -11.08 26.76 -25.03
CA LEU A 297 -10.14 26.12 -25.95
C LEU A 297 -10.86 25.20 -26.93
N LYS A 298 -10.45 25.22 -28.21
CA LYS A 298 -11.04 24.40 -29.28
C LYS A 298 -10.24 23.13 -29.59
N HIS A 299 -8.99 23.07 -29.16
CA HIS A 299 -8.03 22.02 -29.45
C HIS A 299 -7.33 21.56 -28.17
N ILE A 300 -7.20 20.24 -28.01
CA ILE A 300 -6.51 19.64 -26.86
C ILE A 300 -5.05 19.38 -27.24
N THR A 301 -4.14 20.12 -26.62
CA THR A 301 -2.70 19.94 -26.74
C THR A 301 -2.15 19.21 -25.52
N LYS A 302 -0.88 18.78 -25.57
CA LYS A 302 -0.17 18.23 -24.41
C LYS A 302 -0.27 19.15 -23.18
N THR A 303 -0.09 20.46 -23.37
CA THR A 303 -0.16 21.45 -22.29
C THR A 303 -1.54 21.48 -21.63
N VAL A 304 -2.63 21.35 -22.40
CA VAL A 304 -4.00 21.32 -21.85
C VAL A 304 -4.21 20.12 -20.94
N VAL A 305 -3.67 18.94 -21.29
CA VAL A 305 -3.72 17.75 -20.44
C VAL A 305 -2.95 17.99 -19.14
N LEU A 306 -1.73 18.55 -19.24
CA LEU A 306 -0.89 18.83 -18.07
C LEU A 306 -1.49 19.89 -17.13
N ASP A 307 -2.08 20.94 -17.69
CA ASP A 307 -2.73 22.00 -16.91
C ASP A 307 -4.01 21.49 -16.24
N GLN A 308 -4.77 20.63 -16.93
CA GLN A 308 -5.90 19.95 -16.31
C GLN A 308 -5.44 19.08 -15.14
N MET A 309 -4.38 18.30 -15.28
CA MET A 309 -3.82 17.49 -14.18
C MET A 309 -3.40 18.37 -12.99
N LYS A 310 -2.69 19.46 -13.23
CA LYS A 310 -2.29 20.41 -12.17
C LYS A 310 -3.51 21.03 -11.48
N SER A 311 -4.56 21.37 -12.24
CA SER A 311 -5.77 22.00 -11.68
C SER A 311 -6.50 21.12 -10.65
N ILE A 312 -6.31 19.80 -10.73
CA ILE A 312 -6.89 18.83 -9.79
C ILE A 312 -5.86 18.30 -8.77
N GLY A 313 -4.70 18.96 -8.66
CA GLY A 313 -3.65 18.61 -7.70
C GLY A 313 -2.84 17.36 -8.06
N MET A 314 -2.89 16.88 -9.30
CA MET A 314 -2.01 15.81 -9.77
C MET A 314 -0.67 16.39 -10.22
N ASP A 315 0.43 15.79 -9.78
CA ASP A 315 1.77 16.13 -10.27
C ASP A 315 2.04 15.43 -11.62
N PRO A 316 2.24 16.18 -12.72
CA PRO A 316 2.62 15.63 -14.02
C PRO A 316 3.86 14.74 -14.02
N SER A 317 4.76 14.90 -13.04
CA SER A 317 5.97 14.09 -12.91
C SER A 317 5.67 12.60 -12.68
N MET A 318 4.46 12.26 -12.25
CA MET A 318 4.02 10.88 -12.02
C MET A 318 3.70 10.09 -13.29
N LEU A 319 3.73 10.73 -14.47
CA LEU A 319 3.56 10.06 -15.76
C LEU A 319 4.90 9.74 -16.46
N ASN A 320 6.04 10.10 -15.86
CA ASN A 320 7.39 9.84 -16.40
C ASN A 320 8.06 8.64 -15.74
#